data_AF-A0A2V8YV30-F1
#
_entry.id   AF-A0A2V8YV30-F1
#
_cell.length_a   1.000
_cell.length_b   1.000
_cell.length_c   1.000
_cell.angle_alpha   90.00
_cell.angle_beta   90.00
_cell.angle_gamma   90.00
#
_symmetry.space_group_name_H-M   'P 1'
#
loop_
_entity.id
_entity.type
_entity.pdbx_description
1 polymer ?
#
loop_
_entity_poly.entity_id
_entity_poly.type
_entity_poly.pdbx_seq_one_letter_code
_entity_poly.pdbx_strand_id
1 'polypeptide(L)'
;MTQEMIFGANHDVAWPACLTHPPAAEDIGAAKAFIIAEGSQLCAAAVGHDARAVVLTGSMSRNEATLKKDGESWRVLGDATFLIVFDRPVRLGIAELEREIERRLLARGIRCKIVVVTSTSAELRKMRPHIYAYELRERGVVVWGDRQVLHLMPRFTPADIPKQDGWWFLCNRMIEQLESAADANSENDPAVRYRIAKLYLAMAACYLLEIGQYEPSYRERAAHLQQLAASDDPQPEPIPLQRFAKFVSRCTDLKLHGEKVVLRNDFPQWRDAVSDAEALWRWALSRILGLNPSLGRTDLLAALAARQSIFARAKGWVRAACVQPLTFSRYGLRWARLACSTSPRYLVYEAASEFFFTAPYRDAIMPSELAAIVARLPLPQGEADQQVSWRTVAKLVARNFHVLLESTRS
;
A
#
# COMPACT_ATOMS: atom_id res chain seq x y z
N MET A 1 -26.47 12.40 -30.73
CA MET A 1 -25.85 13.72 -30.96
C MET A 1 -24.88 13.95 -29.80
N THR A 2 -23.69 13.35 -29.88
CA THR A 2 -22.37 13.98 -30.20
C THR A 2 -21.93 14.94 -29.09
N GLN A 3 -20.85 14.72 -28.33
CA GLN A 3 -19.43 14.42 -28.65
C GLN A 3 -18.86 13.49 -27.55
N GLU A 4 -18.04 12.43 -27.74
CA GLU A 4 -16.96 12.16 -28.70
C GLU A 4 -15.93 13.27 -28.83
N MET A 5 -15.06 13.40 -27.82
CA MET A 5 -13.71 13.97 -27.82
C MET A 5 -13.16 13.67 -26.42
N ILE A 6 -12.38 12.62 -26.18
CA ILE A 6 -10.91 12.61 -26.23
C ILE A 6 -10.53 11.13 -26.22
N PHE A 7 -10.42 10.48 -27.37
CA PHE A 7 -9.61 9.26 -27.62
C PHE A 7 -9.68 9.00 -29.13
N GLY A 8 -9.04 9.87 -29.90
CA GLY A 8 -8.84 9.65 -31.33
C GLY A 8 -7.73 8.62 -31.54
N ALA A 9 -8.08 7.49 -32.13
CA ALA A 9 -7.14 6.62 -32.81
C ALA A 9 -6.68 7.30 -34.11
N ASN A 10 -5.38 7.52 -34.26
CA ASN A 10 -4.65 7.75 -35.52
C ASN A 10 -3.17 7.46 -35.22
N HIS A 11 -2.59 6.40 -35.79
CA HIS A 11 -1.78 6.42 -37.02
C HIS A 11 -0.45 7.16 -36.86
N ASP A 12 0.64 6.39 -36.96
CA ASP A 12 2.03 6.79 -37.27
C ASP A 12 2.51 8.14 -36.72
N VAL A 13 2.98 8.14 -35.47
CA VAL A 13 3.90 9.18 -34.98
C VAL A 13 5.29 8.57 -34.94
N ALA A 14 6.07 8.83 -35.98
CA ALA A 14 7.52 8.71 -35.92
C ALA A 14 8.02 9.67 -34.82
N TRP A 15 8.62 9.12 -33.77
CA TRP A 15 9.22 9.91 -32.69
C TRP A 15 10.43 10.68 -33.24
N PRO A 16 10.51 12.01 -33.07
CA PRO A 16 11.66 12.76 -33.55
C PRO A 16 12.91 12.35 -32.76
N ALA A 17 13.94 11.94 -33.48
CA ALA A 17 15.28 11.86 -32.97
C ALA A 17 15.76 13.27 -32.57
N CYS A 18 16.36 13.37 -31.38
CA CYS A 18 17.09 14.53 -30.84
C CYS A 18 16.31 15.86 -30.72
N LEU A 19 15.81 16.19 -29.52
CA LEU A 19 15.52 17.59 -29.15
C LEU A 19 15.90 17.93 -27.70
N THR A 20 16.54 19.08 -27.62
CA THR A 20 16.81 19.98 -26.48
C THR A 20 15.69 20.03 -25.43
N HIS A 21 16.09 20.13 -24.16
CA HIS A 21 15.26 20.16 -22.95
C HIS A 21 13.83 20.75 -23.13
N PRO A 22 12.76 19.93 -23.11
CA PRO A 22 11.40 20.43 -23.00
C PRO A 22 11.19 21.29 -21.73
N PRO A 23 10.27 22.28 -21.76
CA PRO A 23 9.99 23.15 -20.63
C PRO A 23 9.55 22.38 -19.37
N ALA A 24 9.66 23.02 -18.20
CA ALA A 24 9.24 22.46 -16.92
C ALA A 24 7.74 22.08 -16.97
N ALA A 25 7.34 21.02 -16.26
CA ALA A 25 5.95 20.59 -16.23
C ALA A 25 5.04 21.68 -15.64
N GLU A 26 4.28 22.35 -16.52
CA GLU A 26 3.49 23.55 -16.19
C GLU A 26 2.34 23.25 -15.23
N ASP A 27 1.75 22.05 -15.36
CA ASP A 27 0.66 21.56 -14.52
C ASP A 27 0.84 20.09 -14.07
N ILE A 28 -0.12 19.61 -13.26
CA ILE A 28 -0.11 18.25 -12.72
C ILE A 28 -0.25 17.16 -13.79
N GLY A 29 -1.00 17.43 -14.86
CA GLY A 29 -1.22 16.51 -15.97
C GLY A 29 0.06 16.33 -16.78
N ALA A 30 0.73 17.44 -17.11
CA ALA A 30 2.04 17.44 -17.76
C ALA A 30 3.09 16.69 -16.94
N ALA A 31 3.11 16.90 -15.61
CA ALA A 31 4.04 16.19 -14.72
C ALA A 31 3.80 14.68 -14.72
N LYS A 32 2.53 14.23 -14.64
CA LYS A 32 2.16 12.81 -14.72
C LYS A 32 2.54 12.21 -16.08
N ALA A 33 2.21 12.90 -17.17
CA ALA A 33 2.52 12.45 -18.52
C ALA A 33 4.04 12.27 -18.71
N PHE A 34 4.84 13.20 -18.20
CA PHE A 34 6.30 13.11 -18.26
C PHE A 34 6.84 11.92 -17.46
N ILE A 35 6.33 11.66 -16.25
CA ILE A 35 6.72 10.48 -15.46
C ILE A 35 6.44 9.19 -16.23
N ILE A 36 5.26 9.08 -16.84
CA ILE A 36 4.85 7.90 -17.58
C ILE A 36 5.72 7.71 -18.83
N ALA A 37 5.96 8.78 -19.59
CA ALA A 37 6.76 8.74 -20.81
C ALA A 37 8.23 8.40 -20.54
N GLU A 38 8.87 9.06 -19.57
CA GLU A 38 10.28 8.82 -19.27
C GLU A 38 10.49 7.42 -18.68
N GLY A 39 9.60 6.99 -17.77
CA GLY A 39 9.66 5.66 -17.17
C GLY A 39 9.41 4.55 -18.19
N SER A 40 8.42 4.71 -19.08
CA SER A 40 8.15 3.70 -20.12
C SER A 40 9.28 3.60 -21.14
N GLN A 41 9.82 4.74 -21.59
CA GLN A 41 10.91 4.77 -22.56
C GLN A 41 12.18 4.12 -22.02
N LEU A 42 12.57 4.46 -20.79
CA LEU A 42 13.77 3.87 -20.17
C LEU A 42 13.58 2.40 -19.84
N CYS A 43 12.41 1.98 -19.36
CA CYS A 43 12.13 0.56 -19.16
C CYS A 43 12.21 -0.21 -20.47
N ALA A 44 11.59 0.29 -21.55
CA ALA A 44 11.64 -0.33 -22.87
C ALA A 44 13.06 -0.41 -23.44
N ALA A 45 13.83 0.68 -23.31
CA ALA A 45 15.22 0.71 -23.78
C ALA A 45 16.12 -0.26 -23.01
N ALA A 46 15.90 -0.43 -21.71
CA ALA A 46 16.71 -1.32 -20.87
C ALA A 46 16.50 -2.81 -21.17
N VAL A 47 15.34 -3.18 -21.73
CA VAL A 47 14.96 -4.59 -21.97
C VAL A 47 14.92 -4.96 -23.45
N GLY A 48 14.78 -3.99 -24.35
CA GLY A 48 14.71 -4.23 -25.78
C GLY A 48 13.68 -5.31 -26.14
N HIS A 49 14.07 -6.25 -27.01
CA HIS A 49 13.19 -7.35 -27.45
C HIS A 49 13.04 -8.49 -26.42
N ASP A 50 13.76 -8.47 -25.29
CA ASP A 50 13.65 -9.53 -24.30
C ASP A 50 12.36 -9.45 -23.48
N ALA A 51 11.75 -8.26 -23.36
CA ALA A 51 10.47 -8.10 -22.69
C ALA A 51 9.30 -8.16 -23.67
N ARG A 52 8.21 -8.73 -23.19
CA ARG A 52 6.92 -8.77 -23.89
C ARG A 52 6.17 -7.44 -23.77
N ALA A 53 6.23 -6.81 -22.60
CA ALA A 53 5.52 -5.56 -22.33
C ALA A 53 6.07 -4.81 -21.12
N VAL A 54 5.79 -3.51 -21.06
CA VAL A 54 5.89 -2.68 -19.85
C VAL A 54 4.49 -2.18 -19.51
N VAL A 55 4.08 -2.38 -18.26
CA VAL A 55 2.75 -2.05 -17.75
C VAL A 55 2.89 -1.04 -16.61
N LEU A 56 2.20 0.09 -16.71
CA LEU A 56 2.02 1.03 -15.61
C LEU A 56 0.90 0.52 -14.70
N THR A 57 1.15 0.50 -13.38
CA THR A 57 0.17 0.04 -12.39
C THR A 57 0.07 1.00 -11.20
N GLY A 58 -0.78 0.66 -10.22
CA GLY A 58 -1.05 1.44 -9.03
C GLY A 58 -1.75 2.76 -9.33
N SER A 59 -1.65 3.72 -8.41
CA SER A 59 -2.41 4.97 -8.50
C SER A 59 -2.09 5.81 -9.75
N MET A 60 -0.89 5.68 -10.33
CA MET A 60 -0.52 6.41 -11.55
C MET A 60 -1.34 5.94 -12.76
N SER A 61 -1.52 4.61 -12.92
CA SER A 61 -2.32 4.02 -14.01
C SER A 61 -3.79 4.46 -14.00
N ARG A 62 -4.34 4.72 -12.81
CA ARG A 62 -5.72 5.17 -12.60
C ARG A 62 -5.90 6.69 -12.67
N ASN A 63 -4.83 7.45 -12.93
CA ASN A 63 -4.79 8.91 -12.78
C ASN A 63 -5.14 9.39 -11.34
N GLU A 64 -4.87 8.57 -10.32
CA GLU A 64 -5.14 8.83 -8.90
C GLU A 64 -3.87 9.13 -8.08
N ALA A 65 -2.71 9.24 -8.74
CA ALA A 65 -1.48 9.66 -8.11
C ALA A 65 -1.58 11.12 -7.62
N THR A 66 -1.11 11.35 -6.39
CA THR A 66 -1.09 12.67 -5.76
C THR A 66 0.24 13.34 -6.07
N LEU A 67 0.19 14.55 -6.62
CA LEU A 67 1.37 15.38 -6.79
C LEU A 67 1.18 16.66 -5.98
N LYS A 68 2.21 17.00 -5.19
CA LYS A 68 2.31 18.27 -4.49
C LYS A 68 3.29 19.17 -5.25
N LYS A 69 2.90 20.43 -5.47
CA LYS A 69 3.81 21.45 -5.99
C LYS A 69 4.61 22.03 -4.83
N ASP A 70 5.93 21.89 -4.89
CA ASP A 70 6.90 22.41 -3.92
C ASP A 70 7.74 23.47 -4.66
N GLY A 71 7.27 24.72 -4.66
CA GLY A 71 7.85 25.80 -5.47
C GLY A 71 7.67 25.58 -6.97
N GLU A 72 8.76 25.55 -7.73
CA GLU A 72 8.78 25.19 -9.16
C GLU A 72 8.83 23.68 -9.41
N SER A 73 9.05 22.89 -8.35
CA SER A 73 9.18 21.43 -8.44
C SER A 73 7.86 20.72 -8.13
N TRP A 74 7.71 19.51 -8.67
CA TRP A 74 6.64 18.59 -8.33
C TRP A 74 7.19 17.44 -7.48
N ARG A 75 6.41 17.00 -6.50
CA ARG A 75 6.70 15.81 -5.70
C ARG A 75 5.50 14.87 -5.70
N VAL A 76 5.71 13.62 -6.10
CA VAL A 76 4.71 12.56 -5.99
C VAL A 76 4.63 12.10 -4.54
N LEU A 77 3.44 12.10 -3.93
CA LEU A 77 3.21 11.60 -2.56
C LEU A 77 2.92 10.10 -2.57
N GLY A 78 3.85 9.34 -3.16
CA GLY A 78 3.77 7.91 -3.44
C GLY A 78 4.85 7.50 -4.44
N ASP A 79 4.58 6.45 -5.19
CA ASP A 79 5.46 5.92 -6.23
C ASP A 79 4.77 5.89 -7.61
N ALA A 80 5.58 5.71 -8.66
CA ALA A 80 5.14 5.21 -9.94
C ALA A 80 5.71 3.81 -10.15
N THR A 81 4.83 2.83 -10.30
CA THR A 81 5.21 1.42 -10.43
C THR A 81 5.09 0.96 -11.89
N PHE A 82 6.19 0.43 -12.44
CA PHE A 82 6.25 -0.19 -13.75
C PHE A 82 6.49 -1.70 -13.59
N LEU A 83 5.59 -2.50 -14.16
CA LEU A 83 5.73 -3.95 -14.27
C LEU A 83 6.29 -4.29 -15.64
N ILE A 84 7.45 -4.92 -15.68
CA ILE A 84 8.03 -5.46 -16.91
C ILE A 84 7.72 -6.94 -17.02
N VAL A 85 7.08 -7.34 -18.12
CA VAL A 85 6.68 -8.72 -18.36
C VAL A 85 7.64 -9.37 -19.35
N PHE A 86 8.23 -10.49 -18.97
CA PHE A 86 9.10 -11.30 -19.83
C PHE A 86 8.44 -12.65 -20.14
N ASP A 87 8.83 -13.32 -21.23
CA ASP A 87 8.41 -14.72 -21.41
C ASP A 87 9.24 -15.70 -20.57
N ARG A 88 10.48 -15.32 -20.23
CA ARG A 88 11.42 -16.06 -19.38
C ARG A 88 12.08 -15.13 -18.36
N PRO A 89 12.55 -15.62 -17.20
CA PRO A 89 13.25 -14.77 -16.24
C PRO A 89 14.48 -14.10 -16.85
N VAL A 90 14.64 -12.79 -16.65
CA VAL A 90 15.79 -12.00 -17.11
C VAL A 90 16.41 -11.29 -15.92
N ARG A 91 17.75 -11.24 -15.87
CA ARG A 91 18.48 -10.43 -14.90
C ARG A 91 18.52 -9.00 -15.40
N LEU A 92 17.83 -8.11 -14.71
CA LEU A 92 17.81 -6.68 -14.99
C LEU A 92 18.42 -5.93 -13.80
N GLY A 93 19.25 -4.93 -14.08
CA GLY A 93 19.72 -3.97 -13.08
C GLY A 93 18.59 -3.03 -12.65
N ILE A 94 17.64 -3.55 -11.88
CA ILE A 94 16.42 -2.84 -11.46
C ILE A 94 16.78 -1.55 -10.70
N ALA A 95 17.71 -1.63 -9.75
CA ALA A 95 18.11 -0.48 -8.94
C ALA A 95 18.85 0.58 -9.77
N GLU A 96 19.62 0.18 -10.77
CA GLU A 96 20.27 1.11 -11.72
C GLU A 96 19.22 1.81 -12.59
N LEU A 97 18.26 1.05 -13.12
CA LEU A 97 17.17 1.57 -13.95
C LEU A 97 16.28 2.54 -13.19
N GLU A 98 15.84 2.18 -11.98
CA GLU A 98 15.06 3.07 -11.11
C GLU A 98 15.80 4.38 -10.85
N ARG A 99 17.08 4.30 -10.45
CA ARG A 99 17.91 5.50 -10.19
C ARG A 99 18.06 6.38 -11.42
N GLU A 100 18.22 5.78 -12.60
CA GLU A 100 18.34 6.55 -13.85
C GLU A 100 17.03 7.27 -14.20
N ILE A 101 15.87 6.61 -14.07
CA ILE A 101 14.57 7.25 -14.27
C ILE A 101 14.41 8.40 -13.25
N GLU A 102 14.62 8.13 -11.97
CA GLU A 102 14.50 9.13 -10.89
C GLU A 102 15.41 10.35 -11.13
N ARG A 103 16.64 10.13 -11.59
CA ARG A 103 17.59 11.19 -11.93
C ARG A 103 17.09 12.07 -13.07
N ARG A 104 16.51 11.48 -14.12
CA ARG A 104 15.96 12.25 -15.25
C ARG A 104 14.69 13.02 -14.88
N LEU A 105 13.84 12.45 -14.05
CA LEU A 105 12.69 13.15 -13.50
C LEU A 105 13.14 14.34 -12.64
N LEU A 106 14.14 14.13 -11.77
CA LEU A 106 14.69 15.19 -10.93
C LEU A 106 15.28 16.33 -11.75
N ALA A 107 15.96 16.03 -12.87
CA ALA A 107 16.47 17.03 -13.81
C ALA A 107 15.37 17.90 -14.44
N ARG A 108 14.10 17.49 -14.35
CA ARG A 108 12.92 18.29 -14.74
C ARG A 108 12.13 18.84 -13.56
N GLY A 109 12.73 18.84 -12.38
CA GLY A 109 12.08 19.30 -11.15
C GLY A 109 10.98 18.35 -10.66
N ILE A 110 10.99 17.08 -11.05
CA ILE A 110 9.99 16.09 -10.61
C ILE A 110 10.65 15.08 -9.66
N ARG A 111 10.23 15.09 -8.39
CA ARG A 111 10.61 14.09 -7.39
C ARG A 111 9.54 12.99 -7.35
N CYS A 112 9.87 11.83 -7.90
CA CYS A 112 9.00 10.65 -7.90
C CYS A 112 9.84 9.43 -7.55
N LYS A 113 9.41 8.63 -6.57
CA LYS A 113 10.01 7.31 -6.35
C LYS A 113 9.54 6.39 -7.47
N ILE A 114 10.48 5.73 -8.13
CA ILE A 114 10.19 4.74 -9.15
C ILE A 114 10.35 3.35 -8.54
N VAL A 115 9.40 2.49 -8.87
CA VAL A 115 9.42 1.07 -8.51
C VAL A 115 9.30 0.27 -9.79
N VAL A 116 10.33 -0.51 -10.11
CA VAL A 116 10.29 -1.44 -11.23
C VAL A 116 10.18 -2.85 -10.68
N VAL A 117 9.11 -3.53 -11.07
CA VAL A 117 8.89 -4.94 -10.75
C VAL A 117 8.93 -5.75 -12.03
N THR A 118 9.33 -7.01 -11.91
CA THR A 118 9.38 -7.94 -13.05
C THR A 118 8.44 -9.10 -12.81
N SER A 119 7.85 -9.61 -13.88
CA SER A 119 7.11 -10.86 -13.85
C SER A 119 7.27 -11.60 -15.17
N THR A 120 6.99 -12.89 -15.16
CA THR A 120 6.94 -13.71 -16.36
C THR A 120 5.51 -13.92 -16.84
N SER A 121 5.34 -14.16 -18.13
CA SER A 121 4.08 -14.63 -18.72
C SER A 121 3.55 -15.88 -18.01
N ALA A 122 4.42 -16.75 -17.50
CA ALA A 122 4.02 -17.94 -16.72
C ALA A 122 3.49 -17.59 -15.32
N GLU A 123 4.07 -16.59 -14.66
CA GLU A 123 3.60 -16.08 -13.37
C GLU A 123 2.27 -15.35 -13.51
N LEU A 124 2.09 -14.50 -14.54
CA LEU A 124 0.82 -13.84 -14.82
C LEU A 124 -0.31 -14.87 -14.99
N ARG A 125 -0.08 -15.94 -15.76
CA ARG A 125 -1.07 -17.03 -15.95
C ARG A 125 -1.42 -17.78 -14.67
N LYS A 126 -0.52 -17.78 -13.68
CA LYS A 126 -0.69 -18.46 -12.40
C LYS A 126 -1.04 -17.51 -11.25
N MET A 127 -1.24 -16.23 -11.55
CA MET A 127 -1.55 -15.23 -10.54
C MET A 127 -2.84 -15.64 -9.84
N ARG A 128 -2.85 -15.51 -8.51
CA ARG A 128 -4.04 -15.83 -7.70
C ARG A 128 -4.85 -14.56 -7.46
N PRO A 129 -6.14 -14.67 -7.12
CA PRO A 129 -6.90 -13.51 -6.67
C PRO A 129 -6.21 -12.89 -5.45
N HIS A 130 -5.88 -11.61 -5.57
CA HIS A 130 -5.44 -10.73 -4.50
C HIS A 130 -5.66 -9.28 -4.93
N ILE A 131 -5.68 -8.33 -4.01
CA ILE A 131 -6.01 -6.92 -4.34
C ILE A 131 -5.16 -6.39 -5.50
N TYR A 132 -3.83 -6.55 -5.43
CA TYR A 132 -2.94 -6.09 -6.50
C TYR A 132 -3.20 -6.77 -7.85
N ALA A 133 -3.47 -8.08 -7.88
CA ALA A 133 -3.73 -8.80 -9.13
C ALA A 133 -5.02 -8.32 -9.79
N TYR A 134 -6.07 -8.14 -8.99
CA TYR A 134 -7.34 -7.61 -9.46
C TYR A 134 -7.17 -6.18 -10.00
N GLU A 135 -6.53 -5.28 -9.24
CA GLU A 135 -6.27 -3.91 -9.68
C GLU A 135 -5.38 -3.86 -10.93
N LEU A 136 -4.33 -4.68 -11.02
CA LEU A 136 -3.45 -4.77 -12.17
C LEU A 136 -4.21 -5.21 -13.42
N ARG A 137 -5.07 -6.22 -13.30
CA ARG A 137 -5.87 -6.72 -14.42
C ARG A 137 -6.87 -5.68 -14.91
N GLU A 138 -7.62 -5.07 -13.99
CA GLU A 138 -8.74 -4.19 -14.33
C GLU A 138 -8.28 -2.76 -14.71
N ARG A 139 -7.14 -2.31 -14.18
CA ARG A 139 -6.69 -0.91 -14.30
C ARG A 139 -5.24 -0.73 -14.76
N GLY A 140 -4.49 -1.80 -14.94
CA GLY A 140 -3.14 -1.73 -15.49
C GLY A 140 -3.16 -1.16 -16.91
N VAL A 141 -2.18 -0.32 -17.23
CA VAL A 141 -2.06 0.31 -18.54
C VAL A 141 -0.79 -0.18 -19.21
N VAL A 142 -0.92 -0.90 -20.33
CA VAL A 142 0.25 -1.29 -21.14
C VAL A 142 0.80 -0.05 -21.81
N VAL A 143 1.99 0.39 -21.39
CA VAL A 143 2.66 1.60 -21.90
C VAL A 143 3.68 1.29 -23.00
N TRP A 144 4.06 0.02 -23.16
CA TRP A 144 4.93 -0.46 -24.24
C TRP A 144 4.76 -1.97 -24.48
N GLY A 145 4.90 -2.44 -25.72
CA GLY A 145 4.87 -3.86 -26.09
C GLY A 145 3.46 -4.44 -26.33
N ASP A 146 3.27 -5.71 -25.98
CA ASP A 146 2.01 -6.46 -26.18
C ASP A 146 0.85 -5.89 -25.36
N ARG A 147 -0.09 -5.21 -26.04
CA ARG A 147 -1.29 -4.61 -25.42
C ARG A 147 -2.23 -5.62 -24.75
N GLN A 148 -2.11 -6.90 -25.07
CA GLN A 148 -2.95 -7.96 -24.52
C GLN A 148 -2.26 -8.74 -23.39
N VAL A 149 -1.06 -8.33 -22.95
CA VAL A 149 -0.28 -9.08 -21.96
C VAL A 149 -1.05 -9.36 -20.66
N LEU A 150 -1.91 -8.43 -20.22
CA LEU A 150 -2.71 -8.60 -19.01
C LEU A 150 -3.87 -9.60 -19.17
N HIS A 151 -4.26 -9.93 -20.41
CA HIS A 151 -5.22 -11.02 -20.67
C HIS A 151 -4.64 -12.40 -20.33
N LEU A 152 -3.32 -12.51 -20.15
CA LEU A 152 -2.69 -13.74 -19.67
C LEU A 152 -3.11 -14.06 -18.23
N MET A 153 -3.45 -13.05 -17.43
CA MET A 153 -3.95 -13.27 -16.07
C MET A 153 -5.28 -14.01 -16.13
N PRO A 154 -5.65 -14.82 -15.11
CA PRO A 154 -7.00 -15.33 -14.99
C PRO A 154 -8.00 -14.21 -14.67
N ARG A 155 -9.27 -14.40 -15.03
CA ARG A 155 -10.35 -13.50 -14.63
C ARG A 155 -10.72 -13.79 -13.18
N PHE A 156 -10.87 -12.74 -12.38
CA PHE A 156 -11.35 -12.80 -11.00
C PHE A 156 -12.44 -11.76 -10.82
N THR A 157 -13.36 -12.05 -9.92
CA THR A 157 -14.34 -11.11 -9.39
C THR A 157 -13.86 -10.57 -8.04
N PRO A 158 -14.43 -9.45 -7.56
CA PRO A 158 -14.22 -8.97 -6.19
C PRO A 158 -14.39 -10.05 -5.11
N ALA A 159 -15.35 -10.96 -5.28
CA ALA A 159 -15.66 -12.04 -4.33
C ALA A 159 -14.57 -13.14 -4.28
N ASP A 160 -13.75 -13.26 -5.32
CA ASP A 160 -12.65 -14.25 -5.36
C ASP A 160 -11.44 -13.79 -4.53
N ILE A 161 -11.33 -12.49 -4.24
CA ILE A 161 -10.21 -11.94 -3.48
C ILE A 161 -10.31 -12.40 -2.02
N PRO A 162 -9.27 -13.03 -1.44
CA PRO A 162 -9.29 -13.44 -0.05
C PRO A 162 -9.51 -12.24 0.87
N LYS A 163 -10.54 -12.30 1.71
CA LYS A 163 -10.86 -11.31 2.74
C LYS A 163 -9.67 -10.85 3.59
N GLN A 164 -8.76 -11.79 3.85
CA GLN A 164 -7.52 -11.56 4.56
C GLN A 164 -6.61 -10.49 3.93
N ASP A 165 -6.67 -10.28 2.61
CA ASP A 165 -5.92 -9.22 1.93
C ASP A 165 -6.35 -7.83 2.40
N GLY A 166 -7.65 -7.62 2.59
CA GLY A 166 -8.20 -6.36 3.10
C GLY A 166 -7.70 -6.08 4.52
N TRP A 167 -7.70 -7.11 5.37
CA TRP A 167 -7.18 -7.02 6.73
C TRP A 167 -5.66 -6.75 6.77
N TRP A 168 -4.86 -7.42 5.92
CA TRP A 168 -3.44 -7.13 5.78
C TRP A 168 -3.19 -5.69 5.29
N PHE A 169 -3.99 -5.23 4.33
CA PHE A 169 -3.88 -3.89 3.80
C PHE A 169 -4.16 -2.82 4.87
N LEU A 170 -5.18 -3.05 5.71
CA LEU A 170 -5.47 -2.22 6.87
C LEU A 170 -4.29 -2.19 7.86
N CYS A 171 -3.74 -3.35 8.23
CA CYS A 171 -2.59 -3.43 9.14
C CYS A 171 -1.37 -2.67 8.62
N ASN A 172 -1.08 -2.77 7.31
CA ASN A 172 0.02 -2.02 6.69
C ASN A 172 -0.17 -0.50 6.84
N ARG A 173 -1.40 0.00 6.67
CA ARG A 173 -1.68 1.43 6.82
C ARG A 173 -1.66 1.90 8.27
N MET A 174 -2.04 1.07 9.24
CA MET A 174 -1.87 1.37 10.66
C MET A 174 -0.40 1.56 11.02
N ILE A 175 0.49 0.71 10.48
CA ILE A 175 1.94 0.82 10.70
C ILE A 175 2.50 2.13 10.10
N GLU A 176 2.14 2.45 8.86
CA GLU A 176 2.57 3.71 8.23
C GLU A 176 2.06 4.95 8.97
N GLN A 177 0.88 4.84 9.59
CA GLN A 177 0.30 5.90 10.40
C GLN A 177 1.10 6.09 11.70
N LEU A 178 1.48 5.01 12.39
CA LEU A 178 2.37 5.05 13.56
C LEU A 178 3.72 5.68 13.23
N GLU A 179 4.33 5.25 12.13
CA GLU A 179 5.62 5.78 11.66
C GLU A 179 5.53 7.29 11.45
N SER A 180 4.53 7.74 10.68
CA SER A 180 4.36 9.16 10.39
C SER A 180 4.07 9.99 11.64
N ALA A 181 3.37 9.44 12.64
CA ALA A 181 3.15 10.14 13.90
C ALA A 181 4.43 10.28 14.72
N ALA A 182 5.27 9.26 14.70
CA ALA A 182 6.52 9.25 15.45
C ALA A 182 7.52 10.30 14.96
N ASP A 183 7.48 10.62 13.65
CA ASP A 183 8.29 11.67 13.04
C ASP A 183 7.67 13.07 13.13
N ALA A 184 6.37 13.16 13.44
CA ALA A 184 5.66 14.43 13.51
C ALA A 184 5.80 15.12 14.88
N ASN A 185 5.85 16.45 14.84
CA ASN A 185 5.80 17.29 16.03
C ASN A 185 4.36 17.53 16.53
N SER A 186 3.36 17.32 15.67
CA SER A 186 1.95 17.56 15.97
C SER A 186 1.06 16.59 15.20
N GLU A 187 -0.12 16.28 15.74
CA GLU A 187 -1.15 15.49 15.05
C GLU A 187 -1.72 16.22 13.83
N ASN A 188 -1.61 17.55 13.79
CA ASN A 188 -2.07 18.38 12.67
C ASN A 188 -1.05 18.46 11.53
N ASP A 189 0.06 17.73 11.63
CA ASP A 189 1.08 17.69 10.59
C ASP A 189 0.48 17.18 9.25
N PRO A 190 0.73 17.88 8.12
CA PRO A 190 0.36 17.43 6.78
C PRO A 190 0.61 15.96 6.48
N ALA A 191 1.76 15.42 6.90
CA ALA A 191 2.14 14.03 6.68
C ALA A 191 1.22 13.08 7.47
N VAL A 192 0.93 13.42 8.72
CA VAL A 192 0.01 12.65 9.58
C VAL A 192 -1.40 12.64 8.98
N ARG A 193 -1.92 13.79 8.55
CA ARG A 193 -3.24 13.89 7.90
C ARG A 193 -3.31 13.10 6.60
N TYR A 194 -2.25 13.15 5.80
CA TYR A 194 -2.17 12.38 4.56
C TYR A 194 -2.18 10.87 4.84
N ARG A 195 -1.51 10.41 5.91
CA ARG A 195 -1.61 9.01 6.35
C ARG A 195 -3.00 8.66 6.85
N ILE A 196 -3.71 9.57 7.53
CA ILE A 196 -5.08 9.33 8.00
C ILE A 196 -5.98 9.10 6.78
N ALA A 197 -5.82 9.90 5.73
CA ALA A 197 -6.53 9.67 4.48
C ALA A 197 -6.22 8.30 3.88
N LYS A 198 -4.95 7.90 3.81
CA LYS A 198 -4.58 6.55 3.34
C LYS A 198 -5.17 5.43 4.20
N LEU A 199 -5.30 5.64 5.51
CA LEU A 199 -5.91 4.69 6.43
C LEU A 199 -7.41 4.53 6.12
N TYR A 200 -8.18 5.61 5.97
CA TYR A 200 -9.59 5.52 5.57
C TYR A 200 -9.79 4.86 4.20
N LEU A 201 -8.90 5.09 3.23
CA LEU A 201 -8.95 4.40 1.95
C LEU A 201 -8.69 2.89 2.07
N ALA A 202 -7.86 2.47 3.03
CA ALA A 202 -7.65 1.05 3.33
C ALA A 202 -8.80 0.45 4.13
N MET A 203 -9.43 1.21 5.03
CA MET A 203 -10.67 0.81 5.69
C MET A 203 -11.78 0.58 4.67
N ALA A 204 -11.94 1.48 3.68
CA ALA A 204 -12.90 1.32 2.59
C ALA A 204 -12.65 0.04 1.78
N ALA A 205 -11.38 -0.22 1.42
CA ALA A 205 -11.01 -1.48 0.77
C ALA A 205 -11.37 -2.70 1.61
N CYS A 206 -10.99 -2.71 2.89
CA CYS A 206 -11.24 -3.82 3.80
C CYS A 206 -12.74 -4.08 3.96
N TYR A 207 -13.53 -3.03 4.20
CA TYR A 207 -14.98 -3.13 4.32
C TYR A 207 -15.65 -3.70 3.07
N LEU A 208 -15.36 -3.11 1.90
CA LEU A 208 -15.96 -3.53 0.63
C LEU A 208 -15.57 -4.96 0.26
N LEU A 209 -14.35 -5.37 0.58
CA LEU A 209 -13.90 -6.75 0.41
C LEU A 209 -14.68 -7.73 1.30
N GLU A 210 -14.93 -7.37 2.56
CA GLU A 210 -15.67 -8.21 3.52
C GLU A 210 -17.12 -8.48 3.13
N ILE A 211 -17.75 -7.53 2.41
CA ILE A 211 -19.09 -7.67 1.83
C ILE A 211 -19.08 -8.17 0.37
N GLY A 212 -17.90 -8.42 -0.21
CA GLY A 212 -17.76 -8.97 -1.57
C GLY A 212 -17.98 -7.95 -2.70
N GLN A 213 -17.91 -6.65 -2.41
CA GLN A 213 -18.20 -5.55 -3.34
C GLN A 213 -16.97 -4.65 -3.54
N TYR A 214 -15.78 -5.24 -3.63
CA TYR A 214 -14.51 -4.52 -3.78
C TYR A 214 -14.43 -3.76 -5.11
N GLU A 215 -14.03 -2.48 -5.03
CA GLU A 215 -13.78 -1.61 -6.19
C GLU A 215 -12.28 -1.25 -6.33
N PRO A 216 -11.71 -1.24 -7.55
CA PRO A 216 -10.27 -1.14 -7.75
C PRO A 216 -9.70 0.28 -7.64
N SER A 217 -10.50 1.34 -7.78
CA SER A 217 -10.02 2.73 -7.64
C SER A 217 -10.45 3.36 -6.30
N TYR A 218 -9.81 4.45 -5.90
CA TYR A 218 -10.23 5.19 -4.71
C TYR A 218 -11.54 5.93 -4.95
N ARG A 219 -11.73 6.48 -6.16
CA ARG A 219 -12.98 7.17 -6.55
C ARG A 219 -14.18 6.22 -6.51
N GLU A 220 -14.05 5.03 -7.09
CA GLU A 220 -15.14 4.05 -7.14
C GLU A 220 -15.51 3.54 -5.76
N ARG A 221 -14.52 3.20 -4.92
CA ARG A 221 -14.79 2.81 -3.53
C ARG A 221 -15.54 3.88 -2.74
N ALA A 222 -15.17 5.15 -2.90
CA ALA A 222 -15.83 6.25 -2.23
C ALA A 222 -17.28 6.43 -2.71
N ALA A 223 -17.50 6.40 -4.03
CA ALA A 223 -18.83 6.48 -4.63
C ALA A 223 -19.71 5.30 -4.20
N HIS A 224 -19.16 4.08 -4.19
CA HIS A 224 -19.86 2.87 -3.78
C HIS A 224 -20.29 2.92 -2.32
N LEU A 225 -19.41 3.37 -1.42
CA LEU A 225 -19.77 3.56 -0.01
C LEU A 225 -20.84 4.62 0.19
N GLN A 226 -20.85 5.70 -0.61
CA GLN A 226 -21.94 6.69 -0.57
C GLN A 226 -23.27 6.09 -1.00
N GLN A 227 -23.28 5.24 -2.03
CA GLN A 227 -24.48 4.52 -2.46
C GLN A 227 -24.98 3.58 -1.38
N LEU A 228 -24.09 2.78 -0.78
CA LEU A 228 -24.45 1.90 0.33
C LEU A 228 -25.00 2.67 1.54
N ALA A 229 -24.41 3.83 1.87
CA ALA A 229 -24.86 4.68 2.97
C ALA A 229 -26.24 5.33 2.74
N ALA A 230 -26.65 5.46 1.47
CA ALA A 230 -27.93 6.03 1.06
C ALA A 230 -29.00 4.96 0.77
N SER A 231 -28.62 3.68 0.74
CA SER A 231 -29.55 2.57 0.53
C SER A 231 -30.32 2.27 1.82
N ASP A 232 -31.57 1.84 1.67
CA ASP A 232 -32.37 1.30 2.77
C ASP A 232 -32.02 -0.18 3.07
N ASP A 233 -31.21 -0.82 2.21
CA ASP A 233 -30.79 -2.22 2.38
C ASP A 233 -29.86 -2.37 3.60
N PRO A 234 -30.20 -3.22 4.58
CA PRO A 234 -29.39 -3.41 5.78
C PRO A 234 -27.97 -3.88 5.44
N GLN A 235 -26.98 -3.06 5.79
CA GLN A 235 -25.57 -3.43 5.67
C GLN A 235 -24.99 -3.81 7.03
N PRO A 236 -23.92 -4.62 7.08
CA PRO A 236 -23.10 -4.73 8.28
C PRO A 236 -22.47 -3.37 8.59
N GLU A 237 -22.64 -2.90 9.83
CA GLU A 237 -22.16 -1.59 10.28
C GLU A 237 -21.19 -1.74 11.46
N PRO A 238 -19.93 -2.17 11.23
CA PRO A 238 -18.89 -2.09 12.26
C PRO A 238 -18.56 -0.62 12.61
N ILE A 239 -18.85 0.30 11.69
CA ILE A 239 -18.74 1.75 11.83
C ILE A 239 -20.05 2.33 11.25
N PRO A 240 -20.63 3.40 11.83
CA PRO A 240 -21.80 4.06 11.26
C PRO A 240 -21.57 4.48 9.80
N LEU A 241 -22.32 3.88 8.87
CA LEU A 241 -21.99 3.88 7.44
C LEU A 241 -22.05 5.28 6.82
N GLN A 242 -23.01 6.12 7.24
CA GLN A 242 -23.12 7.50 6.74
C GLN A 242 -21.90 8.36 7.13
N ARG A 243 -21.42 8.25 8.39
CA ARG A 243 -20.21 8.94 8.84
C ARG A 243 -18.99 8.39 8.11
N PHE A 244 -18.89 7.07 7.99
CA PHE A 244 -17.76 6.41 7.32
C PHE A 244 -17.66 6.80 5.84
N ALA A 245 -18.75 6.74 5.08
CA ALA A 245 -18.78 7.14 3.67
C ALA A 245 -18.38 8.61 3.47
N LYS A 246 -18.85 9.50 4.36
CA LYS A 246 -18.44 10.92 4.34
C LYS A 246 -16.94 11.08 4.54
N PHE A 247 -16.35 10.40 5.54
CA PHE A 247 -14.91 10.46 5.78
C PHE A 247 -14.10 9.87 4.64
N VAL A 248 -14.50 8.72 4.09
CA VAL A 248 -13.82 8.12 2.93
C VAL A 248 -13.85 9.09 1.74
N SER A 249 -14.98 9.73 1.45
CA SER A 249 -15.06 10.73 0.37
C SER A 249 -14.07 11.88 0.57
N ARG A 250 -13.97 12.44 1.78
CA ARG A 250 -13.02 13.52 2.09
C ARG A 250 -11.57 13.06 1.97
N CYS A 251 -11.27 11.85 2.45
CA CYS A 251 -9.95 11.26 2.34
C CYS A 251 -9.57 10.96 0.88
N THR A 252 -10.53 10.55 0.05
CA THR A 252 -10.37 10.41 -1.40
C THR A 252 -10.07 11.74 -2.05
N ASP A 253 -10.80 12.82 -1.72
CA ASP A 253 -10.54 14.15 -2.27
C ASP A 253 -9.13 14.66 -1.91
N LEU A 254 -8.72 14.51 -0.64
CA LEU A 254 -7.37 14.86 -0.20
C LEU A 254 -6.32 14.03 -0.94
N LYS A 255 -6.55 12.72 -1.12
CA LYS A 255 -5.63 11.85 -1.84
C LYS A 255 -5.51 12.27 -3.30
N LEU A 256 -6.58 12.70 -3.97
CA LEU A 256 -6.54 12.96 -5.40
C LEU A 256 -6.04 14.36 -5.75
N HIS A 257 -6.34 15.34 -4.91
CA HIS A 257 -6.09 16.75 -5.20
C HIS A 257 -5.05 17.40 -4.27
N GLY A 258 -4.58 16.66 -3.25
CA GLY A 258 -3.67 17.18 -2.22
C GLY A 258 -4.35 18.18 -1.27
N GLU A 259 -3.55 18.88 -0.47
CA GLU A 259 -4.01 19.81 0.59
C GLU A 259 -4.71 21.08 0.06
N LYS A 260 -4.87 21.26 -1.26
CA LYS A 260 -5.60 22.39 -1.83
C LYS A 260 -7.11 22.33 -1.53
N VAL A 261 -7.63 21.16 -1.16
CA VAL A 261 -9.03 20.98 -0.78
C VAL A 261 -9.19 21.26 0.71
N VAL A 262 -9.51 22.53 0.99
CA VAL A 262 -10.06 23.14 2.22
C VAL A 262 -10.07 22.24 3.47
N LEU A 263 -9.20 22.60 4.42
CA LEU A 263 -9.24 22.21 5.83
C LEU A 263 -10.57 22.66 6.46
N ARG A 264 -11.58 21.81 6.41
CA ARG A 264 -12.80 21.96 7.20
C ARG A 264 -12.61 21.19 8.51
N ASN A 265 -13.31 21.63 9.57
CA ASN A 265 -13.46 20.89 10.83
C ASN A 265 -14.14 19.51 10.67
N ASP A 266 -14.36 19.04 9.44
CA ASP A 266 -15.04 17.78 9.11
C ASP A 266 -14.09 16.66 8.67
N PHE A 267 -12.77 16.88 8.68
CA PHE A 267 -11.77 15.85 8.43
C PHE A 267 -11.58 14.95 9.67
N PRO A 268 -11.48 13.62 9.51
CA PRO A 268 -11.33 12.71 10.65
C PRO A 268 -10.05 12.98 11.42
N GLN A 269 -10.14 13.05 12.74
CA GLN A 269 -8.98 13.17 13.61
C GLN A 269 -8.31 11.82 13.84
N TRP A 270 -7.11 11.83 14.42
CA TRP A 270 -6.40 10.60 14.75
C TRP A 270 -7.24 9.65 15.63
N ARG A 271 -7.92 10.19 16.65
CA ARG A 271 -8.79 9.42 17.55
C ARG A 271 -9.93 8.74 16.81
N ASP A 272 -10.60 9.47 15.90
CA ASP A 272 -11.64 8.91 15.04
C ASP A 272 -11.08 7.75 14.20
N ALA A 273 -9.93 7.98 13.56
CA ALA A 273 -9.29 7.01 12.70
C ALA A 273 -8.88 5.73 13.45
N VAL A 274 -8.40 5.85 14.69
CA VAL A 274 -8.07 4.68 15.53
C VAL A 274 -9.32 3.91 15.95
N SER A 275 -10.36 4.60 16.40
CA SER A 275 -11.62 3.98 16.81
C SER A 275 -12.27 3.23 15.65
N ASP A 276 -12.39 3.88 14.49
CA ASP A 276 -12.98 3.29 13.30
C ASP A 276 -12.14 2.10 12.79
N ALA A 277 -10.81 2.24 12.78
CA ALA A 277 -9.92 1.15 12.39
C ALA A 277 -10.00 -0.04 13.35
N GLU A 278 -10.12 0.17 14.67
CA GLU A 278 -10.26 -0.93 15.63
C GLU A 278 -11.57 -1.68 15.42
N ALA A 279 -12.69 -0.96 15.27
CA ALA A 279 -13.99 -1.57 15.06
C ALA A 279 -14.01 -2.42 13.78
N LEU A 280 -13.49 -1.86 12.67
CA LEU A 280 -13.39 -2.58 11.41
C LEU A 280 -12.40 -3.74 11.47
N TRP A 281 -11.24 -3.56 12.10
CA TRP A 281 -10.22 -4.59 12.25
C TRP A 281 -10.78 -5.81 13.00
N ARG A 282 -11.51 -5.60 14.11
CA ARG A 282 -12.11 -6.68 14.89
C ARG A 282 -13.21 -7.38 14.11
N TRP A 283 -14.05 -6.62 13.42
CA TRP A 283 -15.13 -7.16 12.59
C TRP A 283 -14.62 -7.97 11.39
N ALA A 284 -13.64 -7.46 10.65
CA ALA A 284 -13.04 -8.18 9.53
C ALA A 284 -12.36 -9.46 10.02
N LEU A 285 -11.59 -9.39 11.11
CA LEU A 285 -10.89 -10.55 11.63
C LEU A 285 -11.85 -11.62 12.18
N SER A 286 -12.93 -11.23 12.86
CA SER A 286 -13.94 -12.19 13.33
C SER A 286 -14.64 -12.88 12.16
N ARG A 287 -14.92 -12.18 11.06
CA ARG A 287 -15.49 -12.76 9.83
C ARG A 287 -14.53 -13.70 9.12
N ILE A 288 -13.26 -13.33 8.97
CA ILE A 288 -12.21 -14.22 8.43
C ILE A 288 -12.13 -15.51 9.26
N LEU A 289 -12.27 -15.39 10.57
CA LEU A 289 -12.20 -16.51 11.50
C LEU A 289 -13.53 -17.26 11.66
N GLY A 290 -14.66 -16.72 11.22
CA GLY A 290 -15.97 -17.28 11.54
C GLY A 290 -16.24 -17.34 13.05
N LEU A 291 -15.73 -16.35 13.80
CA LEU A 291 -15.85 -16.25 15.26
C LEU A 291 -16.75 -15.09 15.67
N ASN A 292 -17.15 -15.07 16.94
CA ASN A 292 -17.95 -13.97 17.49
C ASN A 292 -17.12 -12.67 17.57
N PRO A 293 -17.64 -11.51 17.09
CA PRO A 293 -17.00 -10.21 17.25
C PRO A 293 -16.71 -9.79 18.70
N SER A 294 -17.39 -10.39 19.69
CA SER A 294 -17.20 -10.09 21.11
C SER A 294 -15.86 -10.57 21.68
N LEU A 295 -15.14 -11.44 20.97
CA LEU A 295 -13.82 -11.90 21.40
C LEU A 295 -12.82 -10.74 21.52
N GLY A 296 -11.88 -10.89 22.45
CA GLY A 296 -10.78 -9.95 22.63
C GLY A 296 -9.84 -9.94 21.43
N ARG A 297 -9.08 -8.84 21.27
CA ARG A 297 -8.08 -8.69 20.19
C ARG A 297 -7.03 -9.79 20.23
N THR A 298 -6.54 -10.11 21.44
CA THR A 298 -5.56 -11.18 21.67
C THR A 298 -6.08 -12.55 21.27
N ASP A 299 -7.35 -12.85 21.58
CA ASP A 299 -7.97 -14.14 21.22
C ASP A 299 -8.13 -14.28 19.70
N LEU A 300 -8.55 -13.21 19.03
CA LEU A 300 -8.67 -13.19 17.57
C LEU A 300 -7.32 -13.39 16.89
N LEU A 301 -6.25 -12.74 17.38
CA LEU A 301 -4.89 -12.93 16.84
C LEU A 301 -4.34 -14.33 17.13
N ALA A 302 -4.60 -14.89 18.31
CA ALA A 302 -4.21 -16.25 18.65
C ALA A 302 -4.91 -17.28 17.75
N ALA A 303 -6.22 -17.10 17.50
CA ALA A 303 -6.99 -17.94 16.59
C ALA A 303 -6.49 -17.83 15.14
N LEU A 304 -6.10 -16.62 14.71
CA LEU A 304 -5.50 -16.40 13.39
C LEU A 304 -4.14 -17.08 13.25
N ALA A 305 -3.28 -16.98 14.26
CA ALA A 305 -2.00 -17.67 14.31
C ALA A 305 -2.17 -19.19 14.25
N ALA A 306 -3.16 -19.73 14.99
CA ALA A 306 -3.47 -21.15 14.99
C ALA A 306 -3.86 -21.70 13.61
N ARG A 307 -4.52 -20.89 12.77
CA ARG A 307 -4.90 -21.26 11.39
C ARG A 307 -3.75 -21.29 10.40
N GLN A 308 -2.59 -20.72 10.73
CA GLN A 308 -1.45 -20.77 9.83
C GLN A 308 -0.91 -22.20 9.71
N SER A 309 -0.73 -22.68 8.49
CA SER A 309 -0.02 -23.95 8.28
C SER A 309 1.43 -23.84 8.75
N ILE A 310 1.98 -24.92 9.29
CA ILE A 310 3.37 -24.99 9.76
C ILE A 310 4.33 -24.62 8.61
N PHE A 311 4.02 -25.06 7.39
CA PHE A 311 4.80 -24.72 6.20
C PHE A 311 4.79 -23.21 5.89
N ALA A 312 3.63 -22.55 6.00
CA ALA A 312 3.56 -21.10 5.79
C ALA A 312 4.36 -20.33 6.87
N ARG A 313 4.32 -20.79 8.12
CA ARG A 313 5.12 -20.22 9.21
C ARG A 313 6.61 -20.38 8.94
N ALA A 314 7.06 -21.60 8.65
CA ALA A 314 8.46 -21.90 8.35
C ALA A 314 8.96 -21.10 7.14
N LYS A 315 8.18 -21.06 6.04
CA LYS A 315 8.51 -20.25 4.86
C LYS A 315 8.68 -18.77 5.20
N GLY A 316 7.83 -18.22 6.07
CA GLY A 316 7.95 -16.83 6.54
C GLY A 316 9.27 -16.57 7.27
N TRP A 317 9.66 -17.46 8.18
CA TRP A 317 10.92 -17.35 8.93
C TRP A 317 12.17 -17.57 8.06
N VAL A 318 12.13 -18.52 7.13
CA VAL A 318 13.22 -18.73 6.16
C VAL A 318 13.44 -17.47 5.32
N ARG A 319 12.36 -16.86 4.81
CA ARG A 319 12.46 -15.60 4.06
C ARG A 319 13.04 -14.48 4.91
N ALA A 320 12.59 -14.34 6.16
CA ALA A 320 13.15 -13.36 7.09
C ALA A 320 14.65 -13.58 7.33
N ALA A 321 15.10 -14.84 7.45
CA ALA A 321 16.50 -15.18 7.65
C ALA A 321 17.34 -14.87 6.40
N CYS A 322 16.81 -15.09 5.19
CA CYS A 322 17.48 -14.72 3.95
C CYS A 322 17.69 -13.20 3.82
N VAL A 323 16.73 -12.39 4.27
CA VAL A 323 16.84 -10.92 4.21
C VAL A 323 17.70 -10.36 5.34
N GLN A 324 17.77 -11.04 6.48
CA GLN A 324 18.49 -10.60 7.68
C GLN A 324 19.40 -11.70 8.25
N PRO A 325 20.41 -12.19 7.50
CA PRO A 325 21.20 -13.35 7.90
C PRO A 325 22.05 -13.10 9.16
N LEU A 326 22.61 -11.89 9.30
CA LEU A 326 23.38 -11.51 10.49
C LEU A 326 22.49 -11.45 11.75
N THR A 327 21.31 -10.84 11.63
CA THR A 327 20.33 -10.75 12.73
C THR A 327 19.84 -12.15 13.13
N PHE A 328 19.54 -13.01 12.15
CA PHE A 328 19.19 -14.40 12.41
C PHE A 328 20.30 -15.15 13.14
N SER A 329 21.56 -14.95 12.75
CA SER A 329 22.71 -15.59 13.39
C SER A 329 22.88 -15.15 14.85
N ARG A 330 22.69 -13.86 15.14
CA ARG A 330 22.80 -13.29 16.50
C ARG A 330 21.61 -13.62 17.39
N TYR A 331 20.39 -13.67 16.84
CA TYR A 331 19.14 -13.80 17.60
C TYR A 331 18.36 -15.07 17.28
N GLY A 332 19.03 -16.12 16.77
CA GLY A 332 18.39 -17.35 16.31
C GLY A 332 17.53 -18.04 17.36
N LEU A 333 17.97 -18.07 18.63
CA LEU A 333 17.16 -18.62 19.74
C LEU A 333 15.87 -17.84 19.99
N ARG A 334 15.92 -16.51 19.89
CA ARG A 334 14.73 -15.66 20.00
C ARG A 334 13.79 -15.94 18.84
N TRP A 335 14.31 -16.01 17.62
CA TRP A 335 13.51 -16.33 16.43
C TRP A 335 12.88 -17.71 16.52
N ALA A 336 13.59 -18.72 17.03
CA ALA A 336 13.04 -20.05 17.26
C ALA A 336 11.86 -20.03 18.25
N ARG A 337 11.99 -19.30 19.38
CA ARG A 337 10.89 -19.14 20.34
C ARG A 337 9.69 -18.43 19.73
N LEU A 338 9.92 -17.35 18.99
CA LEU A 338 8.88 -16.60 18.28
C LEU A 338 8.23 -17.44 17.16
N ALA A 339 8.98 -18.33 16.51
CA ALA A 339 8.45 -19.21 15.48
C ALA A 339 7.47 -20.25 16.00
N CYS A 340 7.53 -20.59 17.29
CA CYS A 340 6.55 -21.46 17.94
C CYS A 340 5.17 -20.81 18.02
N SER A 341 5.08 -19.47 18.10
CA SER A 341 3.79 -18.79 18.15
C SER A 341 3.22 -18.57 16.74
N THR A 342 3.93 -17.84 15.88
CA THR A 342 3.39 -17.44 14.57
C THR A 342 4.49 -17.02 13.58
N SER A 343 4.12 -16.68 12.34
CA SER A 343 5.08 -16.17 11.35
C SER A 343 5.47 -14.71 11.62
N PRO A 344 6.62 -14.22 11.10
CA PRO A 344 7.08 -12.85 11.32
C PRO A 344 6.04 -11.79 10.98
N ARG A 345 5.26 -12.01 9.93
CA ARG A 345 4.19 -11.08 9.50
C ARG A 345 3.16 -10.84 10.60
N TYR A 346 2.65 -11.90 11.22
CA TYR A 346 1.63 -11.79 12.25
C TYR A 346 2.17 -11.26 13.56
N LEU A 347 3.45 -11.52 13.90
CA LEU A 347 4.10 -10.87 15.05
C LEU A 347 4.15 -9.35 14.87
N VAL A 348 4.51 -8.89 13.67
CA VAL A 348 4.55 -7.45 13.37
C VAL A 348 3.15 -6.85 13.39
N TYR A 349 2.15 -7.53 12.81
CA TYR A 349 0.77 -7.03 12.86
C TYR A 349 0.16 -7.05 14.26
N GLU A 350 0.43 -8.07 15.07
CA GLU A 350 0.01 -8.11 16.48
C GLU A 350 0.59 -6.93 17.25
N ALA A 351 1.91 -6.75 17.20
CA ALA A 351 2.60 -5.65 17.87
C ALA A 351 2.09 -4.28 17.37
N ALA A 352 1.91 -4.13 16.06
CA ALA A 352 1.42 -2.89 15.46
C ALA A 352 -0.03 -2.58 15.86
N SER A 353 -0.92 -3.57 15.83
CA SER A 353 -2.33 -3.37 16.16
C SER A 353 -2.50 -3.04 17.64
N GLU A 354 -1.86 -3.79 18.54
CA GLU A 354 -1.88 -3.51 19.98
C GLU A 354 -1.39 -2.10 20.28
N PHE A 355 -0.30 -1.69 19.64
CA PHE A 355 0.24 -0.35 19.82
C PHE A 355 -0.64 0.75 19.21
N PHE A 356 -1.15 0.53 17.99
CA PHE A 356 -1.95 1.53 17.28
C PHE A 356 -3.22 1.90 18.02
N PHE A 357 -3.88 0.92 18.64
CA PHE A 357 -5.12 1.14 19.36
C PHE A 357 -4.93 1.85 20.71
N THR A 358 -3.71 1.83 21.27
CA THR A 358 -3.38 2.59 22.50
C THR A 358 -2.71 3.93 22.19
N ALA A 359 -2.17 4.12 20.98
CA ALA A 359 -1.42 5.31 20.57
C ALA A 359 -2.13 6.67 20.73
N PRO A 360 -3.47 6.83 20.57
CA PRO A 360 -4.14 8.10 20.85
C PRO A 360 -4.00 8.56 22.31
N TYR A 361 -3.67 7.64 23.21
CA TYR A 361 -3.44 7.86 24.64
C TYR A 361 -1.96 7.69 24.99
N ARG A 362 -1.06 8.03 24.07
CA ARG A 362 0.40 7.85 24.18
C ARG A 362 1.03 8.33 25.49
N ASP A 363 0.49 9.37 26.10
CA ASP A 363 1.00 9.92 27.36
C ASP A 363 0.65 9.02 28.58
N ALA A 364 -0.27 8.08 28.40
CA ALA A 364 -0.70 7.12 29.41
C ALA A 364 -0.13 5.70 29.19
N ILE A 365 0.64 5.45 28.13
CA ILE A 365 1.19 4.12 27.86
C ILE A 365 2.36 3.86 28.81
N MET A 366 2.26 2.79 29.60
CA MET A 366 3.29 2.46 30.57
C MET A 366 4.54 1.92 29.86
N PRO A 367 5.77 2.20 30.36
CA PRO A 367 7.00 1.66 29.78
C PRO A 367 7.02 0.12 29.69
N SER A 368 6.35 -0.57 30.63
CA SER A 368 6.20 -2.03 30.63
C SER A 368 5.36 -2.54 29.45
N GLU A 369 4.32 -1.80 29.05
CA GLU A 369 3.48 -2.13 27.89
C GLU A 369 4.30 -1.97 26.60
N LEU A 370 5.05 -0.87 26.49
CA LEU A 370 5.97 -0.66 25.37
C LEU A 370 7.01 -1.78 25.27
N ALA A 371 7.60 -2.19 26.41
CA ALA A 371 8.56 -3.29 26.45
C ALA A 371 7.93 -4.64 26.03
N ALA A 372 6.67 -4.90 26.41
CA ALA A 372 5.94 -6.10 25.99
C ALA A 372 5.73 -6.13 24.46
N ILE A 373 5.39 -5.00 23.85
CA ILE A 373 5.26 -4.87 22.39
C ILE A 373 6.60 -5.16 21.70
N VAL A 374 7.70 -4.56 22.19
CA VAL A 374 9.06 -4.80 21.67
C VAL A 374 9.48 -6.26 21.81
N ALA A 375 9.08 -6.94 22.89
CA ALA A 375 9.41 -8.35 23.12
C ALA A 375 8.82 -9.29 22.06
N ARG A 376 7.72 -8.92 21.40
CA ARG A 376 7.08 -9.71 20.33
C ARG A 376 7.71 -9.50 18.95
N LEU A 377 8.48 -8.43 18.74
CA LEU A 377 9.04 -8.10 17.43
C LEU A 377 10.24 -9.02 17.06
N PRO A 378 10.33 -9.50 15.81
CA PRO A 378 11.45 -10.32 15.35
C PRO A 378 12.80 -9.60 15.35
N LEU A 379 12.84 -8.35 14.89
CA LEU A 379 14.04 -7.50 14.92
C LEU A 379 14.03 -6.70 16.22
N PRO A 380 14.99 -6.93 17.13
CA PRO A 380 15.06 -6.19 18.38
C PRO A 380 15.51 -4.75 18.17
N GLN A 381 15.32 -3.93 19.21
CA GLN A 381 15.93 -2.61 19.35
C GLN A 381 17.45 -2.74 19.39
N GLY A 382 18.17 -1.81 18.77
CA GLY A 382 19.64 -1.79 18.83
C GLY A 382 20.12 -1.43 20.24
N GLU A 383 21.30 -1.93 20.63
CA GLU A 383 21.91 -1.72 21.96
C GLU A 383 22.20 -0.24 22.28
N ALA A 384 22.29 0.62 21.25
CA ALA A 384 22.55 2.05 21.40
C ALA A 384 21.34 2.88 21.83
N ASP A 385 20.13 2.31 21.83
CA ASP A 385 18.89 3.06 22.06
C ASP A 385 18.34 2.70 23.44
N GLN A 386 18.82 3.38 24.49
CA GLN A 386 18.56 2.98 25.88
C GLN A 386 17.20 3.43 26.42
N GLN A 387 16.51 4.37 25.77
CA GLN A 387 15.21 4.87 26.25
C GLN A 387 14.05 4.34 25.40
N VAL A 388 13.24 3.47 25.99
CA VAL A 388 12.00 2.99 25.38
C VAL A 388 10.97 4.11 25.43
N SER A 389 10.79 4.80 24.30
CA SER A 389 9.72 5.78 24.11
C SER A 389 8.70 5.26 23.09
N TRP A 390 7.47 5.79 23.12
CA TRP A 390 6.45 5.41 22.13
C TRP A 390 6.93 5.67 20.69
N ARG A 391 7.70 6.75 20.46
CA ARG A 391 8.28 7.07 19.14
C ARG A 391 9.28 6.02 18.70
N THR A 392 10.16 5.60 19.62
CA THR A 392 11.15 4.55 19.35
C THR A 392 10.46 3.23 19.02
N VAL A 393 9.39 2.86 19.75
CA VAL A 393 8.60 1.65 19.46
C VAL A 393 7.89 1.73 18.11
N ALA A 394 7.27 2.88 17.78
CA ALA A 394 6.66 3.11 16.47
C ALA A 394 7.64 2.87 15.32
N LYS A 395 8.83 3.47 15.42
CA LYS A 395 9.92 3.31 14.45
C LYS A 395 10.43 1.88 14.38
N LEU A 396 10.46 1.17 15.51
CA LEU A 396 10.87 -0.23 15.53
C LEU A 396 9.84 -1.16 14.87
N VAL A 397 8.54 -0.92 15.09
CA VAL A 397 7.46 -1.61 14.39
C VAL A 397 7.55 -1.36 12.89
N ALA A 398 7.71 -0.10 12.47
CA ALA A 398 7.88 0.28 11.07
C ALA A 398 9.12 -0.39 10.45
N ARG A 399 10.26 -0.37 11.13
CA ARG A 399 11.49 -1.05 10.68
C ARG A 399 11.24 -2.55 10.46
N ASN A 400 10.60 -3.24 11.40
CA ASN A 400 10.26 -4.65 11.25
C ASN A 400 9.37 -4.88 10.02
N PHE A 401 8.39 -4.01 9.79
CA PHE A 401 7.53 -4.03 8.62
C PHE A 401 8.33 -3.85 7.31
N HIS A 402 9.11 -2.78 7.17
CA HIS A 402 9.86 -2.49 5.95
C HIS A 402 10.88 -3.60 5.63
N VAL A 403 11.61 -4.05 6.65
CA VAL A 403 12.70 -5.01 6.47
C VAL A 403 12.18 -6.43 6.23
N LEU A 404 11.11 -6.87 6.90
CA LEU A 404 10.67 -8.27 6.82
C LEU A 404 9.46 -8.50 5.91
N LEU A 405 8.61 -7.49 5.71
CA LEU A 405 7.33 -7.64 5.02
C LEU A 405 7.30 -6.90 3.69
N GLU A 406 7.77 -5.66 3.65
CA GLU A 406 7.71 -4.85 2.42
C GLU A 406 8.80 -5.25 1.42
N SER A 407 10.04 -5.41 1.89
CA SER A 407 11.17 -5.88 1.06
C SER A 407 10.97 -7.28 0.45
N THR A 408 10.05 -8.07 1.02
CA THR A 408 9.76 -9.45 0.61
C THR A 408 8.45 -9.60 -0.16
N ARG A 409 7.84 -8.48 -0.60
CA ARG A 409 6.71 -8.48 -1.54
C ARG A 409 7.21 -8.94 -2.92
N SER A 410 7.30 -10.25 -3.10
CA SER A 410 7.40 -10.94 -4.39
C SER A 410 6.01 -11.25 -4.93
#